data_AF-A0A9E2I750-F1
#
_entry.id   AF-A0A9E2I750-F1
#
_cell.length_a   1.000
_cell.length_b   1.000
_cell.length_c   1.000
_cell.angle_alpha   90.00
_cell.angle_beta   90.00
_cell.angle_gamma   90.00
#
_symmetry.space_group_name_H-M   'P 1'
#
loop_
_entity.id
_entity.type
_entity.pdbx_description
1 polymer ?
#
loop_
_entity_poly.entity_id
_entity_poly.type
_entity_poly.pdbx_seq_one_letter_code
_entity_poly.pdbx_strand_id
1 'polypeptide(L)'
;MLESPSPIYQSTNLPIPMTSPSIRSTLPAAALLAVIGWFGLVYLIIETLPTLGPRWLFFFLSVLALTGTSLPVAAFLNRRFPTKPPASRAVVVRESALVGIYFATLTWLQLGRVLTLPLVLLLAAGLALTEWLIRLRERSRWEP
;
A
#
# COMPACT_ATOMS: atom_id res chain seq x y z
N MET A 1 55.25 -18.68 12.82
CA MET A 1 54.72 -17.60 11.96
C MET A 1 53.21 -17.79 11.95
N LEU A 2 52.52 -17.23 12.95
CA LEU A 2 51.05 -17.31 13.08
C LEU A 2 50.52 -15.94 12.69
N GLU A 3 49.86 -15.87 11.54
CA GLU A 3 49.28 -14.62 11.04
C GLU A 3 48.07 -14.27 11.93
N SER A 4 48.20 -13.19 12.70
CA SER A 4 47.10 -12.64 13.51
C SER A 4 46.05 -12.06 12.55
N PRO A 5 44.76 -12.49 12.63
CA PRO A 5 43.72 -11.92 11.78
C PRO A 5 43.49 -10.45 12.14
N SER A 6 43.70 -9.55 11.18
CA SER A 6 43.49 -8.11 11.35
C SER A 6 42.04 -7.77 11.77
N PRO A 7 41.83 -6.80 12.69
CA PRO A 7 40.53 -6.53 13.34
C PRO A 7 39.51 -5.74 12.49
N ILE A 8 39.71 -5.60 11.17
CA ILE A 8 38.98 -4.61 10.35
C ILE A 8 37.57 -5.08 9.91
N TYR A 9 37.23 -6.36 10.03
CA TYR A 9 35.96 -6.91 9.49
C TYR A 9 34.75 -6.93 10.46
N GLN A 10 34.79 -6.25 11.60
CA GLN A 10 33.69 -6.28 12.60
C GLN A 10 32.65 -5.14 12.51
N SER A 11 32.70 -4.25 11.51
CA SER A 11 31.99 -2.95 11.60
C SER A 11 30.55 -2.86 11.07
N THR A 12 29.94 -3.89 10.47
CA THR A 12 28.63 -3.68 9.79
C THR A 12 27.63 -4.83 9.90
N ASN A 13 27.36 -5.31 11.13
CA ASN A 13 26.15 -6.08 11.43
C ASN A 13 25.34 -5.42 12.55
N LEU A 14 25.22 -4.09 12.51
CA LEU A 14 24.23 -3.43 13.37
C LEU A 14 22.85 -3.77 12.81
N PRO A 15 21.94 -4.37 13.60
CA PRO A 15 20.56 -4.54 13.18
C PRO A 15 20.01 -3.13 12.89
N ILE A 16 19.78 -2.82 11.62
CA ILE A 16 19.22 -1.54 11.21
C ILE A 16 17.87 -1.44 11.93
N PRO A 17 17.66 -0.48 12.85
CA PRO A 17 16.41 -0.39 13.55
C PRO A 17 15.32 -0.13 12.51
N MET A 18 14.48 -1.13 12.26
CA MET A 18 13.31 -1.02 11.38
C MET A 18 12.29 -0.11 12.06
N THR A 19 12.58 1.19 12.05
CA THR A 19 11.69 2.20 12.61
C THR A 19 10.56 2.44 11.61
N SER A 20 9.33 2.47 12.13
CA SER A 20 8.14 2.77 11.33
C SER A 20 8.36 4.06 10.53
N PRO A 21 8.04 4.10 9.22
CA PRO A 21 8.20 5.31 8.41
C PRO A 21 7.58 6.52 9.07
N SER A 22 8.33 7.62 9.10
CA SER A 22 7.77 8.91 9.50
C SER A 22 6.71 9.33 8.48
N ILE A 23 5.53 9.73 8.95
CA ILE A 23 4.43 10.27 8.11
C ILE A 23 4.97 11.33 7.14
N ARG A 24 5.91 12.17 7.60
CA ARG A 24 6.51 13.22 6.77
C ARG A 24 7.27 12.70 5.55
N SER A 25 7.86 11.50 5.65
CA SER A 25 8.57 10.86 4.52
C SER A 25 7.62 10.27 3.47
N THR A 26 6.37 9.98 3.85
CA THR A 26 5.37 9.40 2.94
C THR A 26 4.46 10.46 2.31
N LEU A 27 4.39 11.66 2.89
CA LEU A 27 3.58 12.78 2.39
C LEU A 27 3.88 13.19 0.94
N PRO A 28 5.13 13.31 0.47
CA PRO A 28 5.38 13.74 -0.92
C PRO A 28 4.82 12.75 -1.95
N ALA A 29 5.03 11.45 -1.72
CA ALA A 29 4.48 10.40 -2.58
C ALA A 29 2.95 10.36 -2.50
N ALA A 30 2.39 10.46 -1.30
CA ALA A 30 0.95 10.52 -1.09
C ALA A 30 0.29 11.69 -1.84
N ALA A 31 0.87 12.89 -1.72
CA ALA A 31 0.39 14.09 -2.38
C ALA A 31 0.50 13.97 -3.90
N LEU A 32 1.63 13.48 -4.42
CA LEU A 32 1.81 13.28 -5.86
C LEU A 32 0.76 12.32 -6.43
N LEU A 33 0.56 11.16 -5.79
CA LEU A 33 -0.42 10.16 -6.20
C LEU A 33 -1.86 10.70 -6.10
N ALA A 34 -2.19 11.39 -5.01
CA ALA A 34 -3.51 11.97 -4.81
C ALA A 34 -3.81 13.07 -5.82
N VAL A 35 -2.86 13.98 -6.07
CA VAL A 35 -3.02 15.07 -7.03
C VAL A 35 -3.18 14.51 -8.44
N ILE A 36 -2.27 13.65 -8.90
CA ILE A 36 -2.36 13.05 -10.24
C ILE A 36 -3.65 12.24 -10.39
N GLY A 37 -3.98 11.42 -9.40
CA GLY A 37 -5.16 10.57 -9.40
C GLY A 37 -6.46 11.37 -9.45
N TRP A 38 -6.67 12.28 -8.48
CA TRP A 38 -7.90 13.07 -8.41
C TRP A 38 -8.04 14.05 -9.57
N PHE A 39 -6.97 14.77 -9.92
CA PHE A 39 -7.01 15.71 -11.04
C PHE A 39 -7.28 14.99 -12.35
N GLY A 40 -6.56 13.89 -12.62
CA GLY A 40 -6.79 13.07 -13.80
C GLY A 40 -8.21 12.52 -13.84
N LEU A 41 -8.76 12.07 -12.70
CA LEU A 41 -10.09 11.49 -12.62
C LEU A 41 -11.18 12.53 -12.88
N VAL A 42 -11.06 13.73 -12.29
CA VAL A 42 -11.98 14.85 -12.55
C VAL A 42 -11.93 15.23 -14.03
N TYR A 43 -10.74 15.43 -14.60
CA TYR A 43 -10.56 15.74 -16.01
C TYR A 43 -11.17 14.66 -16.92
N LEU A 44 -10.94 13.39 -16.61
CA LEU A 44 -11.46 12.27 -17.39
C LEU A 44 -12.99 12.24 -17.39
N ILE A 45 -13.63 12.42 -16.24
CA ILE A 45 -15.09 12.36 -16.14
C ILE A 45 -15.76 13.51 -16.89
N ILE A 46 -15.18 14.70 -16.91
CA ILE A 46 -15.79 15.87 -17.54
C ILE A 46 -15.49 15.97 -19.04
N GLU A 47 -14.29 15.60 -19.48
CA GLU A 47 -13.85 15.82 -20.87
C GLU A 47 -13.93 14.56 -21.76
N THR A 48 -14.10 13.36 -21.20
CA THR A 48 -14.03 12.12 -21.98
C THR A 48 -15.33 11.34 -21.98
N LEU A 49 -15.65 10.76 -23.14
CA LEU A 49 -16.74 9.79 -23.26
C LEU A 49 -16.32 8.46 -22.64
N PRO A 50 -17.27 7.67 -22.10
CA PRO A 50 -17.00 6.36 -21.50
C PRO A 50 -16.75 5.29 -22.56
N THR A 51 -15.77 5.51 -23.44
CA THR A 51 -15.26 4.53 -24.41
C THR A 51 -14.28 3.57 -23.73
N LEU A 52 -13.81 2.54 -24.44
CA LEU A 52 -13.00 1.48 -23.84
C LEU A 52 -11.72 2.02 -23.16
N GLY A 53 -10.98 2.91 -23.82
CA GLY A 53 -9.71 3.46 -23.30
C GLY A 53 -9.88 4.29 -22.01
N PRO A 54 -10.70 5.36 -22.03
CA PRO A 54 -10.97 6.19 -20.85
C PRO A 54 -11.51 5.40 -19.66
N ARG A 55 -12.27 4.31 -19.86
CA ARG A 55 -12.70 3.44 -18.75
C ARG A 55 -11.51 2.80 -18.03
N TRP A 56 -10.53 2.29 -18.76
CA TRP A 56 -9.31 1.74 -18.16
C TRP A 56 -8.52 2.81 -17.41
N LEU A 57 -8.41 3.99 -18.01
CA LEU A 57 -7.74 5.13 -17.38
C LEU A 57 -8.47 5.58 -16.10
N PHE A 58 -9.81 5.51 -16.07
CA PHE A 58 -10.60 5.77 -14.86
C PHE A 58 -10.23 4.81 -13.72
N PHE A 59 -10.13 3.51 -13.98
CA PHE A 59 -9.74 2.54 -12.95
C PHE A 59 -8.31 2.81 -12.44
N PHE A 60 -7.38 3.05 -13.36
CA PHE A 60 -5.99 3.36 -13.02
C PHE A 60 -5.88 4.62 -12.15
N LEU A 61 -6.53 5.71 -12.55
CA LEU A 61 -6.54 6.97 -11.81
C LEU A 61 -7.26 6.86 -10.47
N SER A 62 -8.35 6.08 -10.40
CA SER A 62 -9.05 5.78 -9.14
C SER A 62 -8.14 5.09 -8.14
N VAL A 63 -7.34 4.11 -8.58
CA VAL A 63 -6.34 3.45 -7.72
C VAL A 63 -5.31 4.46 -7.23
N LEU A 64 -4.73 5.29 -8.12
CA LEU A 64 -3.76 6.31 -7.72
C LEU A 64 -4.34 7.31 -6.71
N ALA A 65 -5.56 7.81 -6.95
CA ALA A 65 -6.24 8.77 -6.10
C ALA A 65 -6.47 8.21 -4.69
N LEU A 66 -6.99 6.98 -4.61
CA LEU A 66 -7.31 6.34 -3.34
C LEU A 66 -6.08 5.82 -2.61
N THR A 67 -5.07 5.34 -3.33
CA THR A 67 -3.78 5.00 -2.73
C THR A 67 -3.09 6.24 -2.17
N GLY A 68 -3.05 7.36 -2.92
CA GLY A 68 -2.45 8.61 -2.46
C GLY A 68 -3.15 9.16 -1.20
N THR A 69 -4.49 9.15 -1.17
CA THR A 69 -5.26 9.62 -0.01
C THR A 69 -5.21 8.68 1.20
N SER A 70 -5.14 7.37 0.98
CA SER A 70 -5.06 6.38 2.07
C SER A 70 -3.65 6.22 2.63
N LEU A 71 -2.61 6.58 1.90
CA LEU A 71 -1.20 6.51 2.34
C LEU A 71 -0.91 7.22 3.69
N PRO A 72 -1.33 8.49 3.91
CA PRO A 72 -1.14 9.15 5.20
C PRO A 72 -1.97 8.49 6.31
N VAL A 73 -3.17 7.99 5.98
CA VAL A 73 -4.06 7.29 6.92
C VAL A 73 -3.42 5.97 7.36
N ALA A 74 -2.89 5.19 6.42
CA ALA A 74 -2.18 3.94 6.69
C ALA A 74 -0.89 4.20 7.50
N ALA A 75 -0.12 5.23 7.17
CA ALA A 75 1.06 5.62 7.94
C ALA A 75 0.70 6.03 9.37
N PHE A 76 -0.43 6.72 9.56
CA PHE A 76 -0.94 7.09 10.88
C PHE A 76 -1.41 5.85 11.68
N LEU A 77 -2.20 4.97 11.08
CA LEU A 77 -2.71 3.75 11.72
C LEU A 77 -1.57 2.81 12.14
N ASN A 78 -0.57 2.60 11.30
CA ASN A 78 0.59 1.77 11.65
C ASN A 78 1.43 2.35 12.79
N ARG A 79 1.44 3.69 12.96
CA ARG A 79 2.07 4.33 14.13
C ARG A 79 1.21 4.22 15.38
N ARG A 80 -0.12 4.23 15.24
CA ARG A 80 -1.06 4.12 16.37
C ARG A 80 -1.17 2.71 16.92
N PHE A 81 -1.06 1.70 16.05
CA PHE A 81 -1.12 0.27 16.36
C PHE A 81 0.20 -0.42 15.96
N PRO A 82 1.29 -0.15 16.70
CA PRO A 82 2.58 -0.75 16.40
C PRO A 82 2.50 -2.27 16.53
N THR A 83 2.83 -2.96 15.43
CA THR A 83 2.91 -4.42 15.37
C THR A 83 4.34 -4.86 15.70
N LYS A 84 4.51 -6.08 16.24
CA LYS A 84 5.82 -6.76 16.36
C LYS A 84 5.92 -7.82 15.26
N PRO A 85 6.87 -7.76 14.31
CA PRO A 85 7.89 -6.73 14.06
C PRO A 85 7.31 -5.41 13.48
N PRO A 86 8.06 -4.29 13.53
CA PRO A 86 7.59 -2.98 13.09
C PRO A 86 7.19 -2.96 11.61
N ALA A 87 6.12 -2.23 11.28
CA ALA A 87 5.66 -2.09 9.90
C ALA A 87 6.72 -1.37 9.05
N SER A 88 7.26 -2.09 8.06
CA SER A 88 8.17 -1.54 7.05
C SER A 88 7.44 -0.54 6.14
N ARG A 89 8.20 0.34 5.46
CA ARG A 89 7.67 1.26 4.44
C ARG A 89 6.88 0.54 3.36
N ALA A 90 7.34 -0.64 2.95
CA ALA A 90 6.69 -1.46 1.94
C ALA A 90 5.27 -1.90 2.37
N VAL A 91 5.06 -2.16 3.67
CA VAL A 91 3.76 -2.57 4.21
C VAL A 91 2.76 -1.43 4.13
N VAL A 92 3.16 -0.21 4.52
CA VAL A 92 2.29 0.98 4.46
C VAL A 92 1.88 1.30 3.01
N VAL A 93 2.81 1.17 2.07
CA VAL A 93 2.52 1.36 0.64
C VAL A 93 1.58 0.26 0.12
N ARG A 94 1.77 -0.99 0.55
CA ARG A 94 0.91 -2.10 0.15
C ARG A 94 -0.52 -1.96 0.68
N GLU A 95 -0.69 -1.56 1.94
CA GLU A 95 -2.01 -1.35 2.53
C GLU A 95 -2.77 -0.22 1.83
N SER A 96 -2.11 0.89 1.55
CA SER A 96 -2.71 1.99 0.78
C SER A 96 -3.01 1.60 -0.67
N ALA A 97 -2.16 0.78 -1.29
CA ALA A 97 -2.44 0.21 -2.61
C ALA A 97 -3.68 -0.70 -2.58
N LEU A 98 -3.81 -1.54 -1.55
CA LEU A 98 -4.96 -2.43 -1.38
C LEU A 98 -6.28 -1.66 -1.26
N VAL A 99 -6.30 -0.49 -0.62
CA VAL A 99 -7.50 0.37 -0.56
C VAL A 99 -7.93 0.81 -1.97
N GLY A 100 -6.98 1.25 -2.81
CA GLY A 100 -7.26 1.64 -4.18
C GLY A 100 -7.74 0.46 -5.04
N ILE A 101 -7.07 -0.69 -4.93
CA ILE A 101 -7.43 -1.92 -5.64
C ILE A 101 -8.81 -2.43 -5.20
N TYR A 102 -9.13 -2.36 -3.91
CA TYR A 102 -10.44 -2.72 -3.39
C TYR A 102 -11.53 -1.89 -4.04
N PHE A 103 -11.39 -0.56 -4.06
CA PHE A 103 -12.36 0.32 -4.69
C PHE A 103 -12.51 0.07 -6.19
N ALA A 104 -11.41 -0.12 -6.92
CA ALA A 104 -11.45 -0.44 -8.33
C ALA A 104 -12.20 -1.76 -8.58
N THR A 105 -12.00 -2.76 -7.73
CA THR A 105 -12.71 -4.03 -7.77
C THR A 105 -14.21 -3.86 -7.50
N LEU A 106 -14.58 -3.08 -6.47
CA LEU A 106 -15.98 -2.78 -6.20
C LEU A 106 -16.64 -2.06 -7.37
N THR A 107 -15.96 -1.08 -7.95
CA THR A 107 -16.47 -0.31 -9.09
C THR A 107 -16.63 -1.17 -10.34
N TRP A 108 -15.69 -2.10 -10.57
CA TRP A 108 -15.79 -3.09 -11.65
C TRP A 108 -17.03 -3.97 -11.49
N LEU A 109 -17.29 -4.47 -10.28
CA LEU A 109 -18.46 -5.29 -9.99
C LEU A 109 -19.77 -4.50 -10.02
N GLN A 110 -19.72 -3.21 -9.65
CA GLN A 110 -20.85 -2.29 -9.79
C GLN A 110 -21.23 -2.10 -11.26
N LEU A 111 -20.24 -2.00 -12.16
CA LEU A 111 -20.47 -1.90 -13.61
C LEU A 111 -21.17 -3.15 -14.15
N GLY A 112 -20.79 -4.33 -13.64
CA GLY A 112 -21.47 -5.60 -13.93
C GLY A 112 -22.82 -5.79 -13.21
N ARG A 113 -23.23 -4.85 -12.33
CA ARG A 113 -24.42 -4.92 -11.47
C ARG A 113 -24.50 -6.18 -10.60
N VAL A 114 -23.35 -6.78 -10.29
CA VAL A 114 -23.24 -7.97 -9.41
C VAL A 114 -22.85 -7.59 -7.98
N LEU A 115 -22.60 -6.29 -7.73
CA LEU A 115 -22.20 -5.82 -6.41
C LEU A 115 -23.38 -5.88 -5.44
N THR A 116 -23.22 -6.69 -4.40
CA THR A 116 -24.16 -6.80 -3.28
C THR A 116 -23.41 -6.53 -1.98
N LEU A 117 -24.12 -6.08 -0.93
CA LEU A 117 -23.50 -5.80 0.37
C LEU A 117 -22.70 -6.99 0.94
N PRO A 118 -23.20 -8.25 0.89
CA PRO A 118 -22.40 -9.40 1.32
C PRO A 118 -21.08 -9.52 0.55
N LEU A 119 -21.09 -9.22 -0.74
CA LEU A 119 -19.91 -9.31 -1.59
C LEU A 119 -18.90 -8.19 -1.31
N VAL A 120 -19.36 -6.98 -1.01
CA VAL A 120 -18.53 -5.87 -0.50
C VAL A 120 -17.76 -6.30 0.75
N LEU A 121 -18.46 -6.90 1.72
CA LEU A 121 -17.87 -7.37 2.98
C LEU A 121 -16.94 -8.57 2.78
N LEU A 122 -17.34 -9.53 1.95
CA LEU A 122 -16.55 -10.71 1.65
C LEU A 122 -15.21 -10.33 0.98
N LEU A 123 -15.23 -9.40 0.02
CA LEU A 123 -14.01 -8.90 -0.61
C LEU A 123 -13.12 -8.15 0.38
N ALA A 124 -13.71 -7.30 1.23
CA ALA A 124 -12.95 -6.60 2.26
C ALA A 124 -12.25 -7.59 3.21
N ALA A 125 -12.98 -8.61 3.66
CA ALA A 125 -12.45 -9.66 4.52
C ALA A 125 -11.35 -10.47 3.81
N GLY A 126 -11.53 -10.84 2.54
CA GLY A 126 -10.53 -11.58 1.76
C GLY A 126 -9.24 -10.79 1.54
N LEU A 127 -9.32 -9.49 1.24
CA LEU A 127 -8.14 -8.63 1.10
C LEU A 127 -7.42 -8.42 2.44
N ALA A 128 -8.17 -8.18 3.51
CA ALA A 128 -7.61 -8.07 4.86
C ALA A 128 -6.92 -9.37 5.30
N LEU A 129 -7.53 -10.52 5.00
CA LEU A 129 -6.95 -11.84 5.25
C LEU A 129 -5.67 -12.05 4.44
N THR A 130 -5.65 -11.62 3.19
CA THR A 130 -4.45 -11.69 2.33
C THR A 130 -3.30 -10.90 2.94
N GLU A 131 -3.54 -9.67 3.37
CA GLU A 131 -2.54 -8.84 4.05
C GLU A 131 -2.06 -9.50 5.35
N TRP A 132 -2.99 -10.06 6.13
CA TRP A 132 -2.66 -10.81 7.34
C TRP A 132 -1.74 -12.00 7.05
N LEU A 133 -2.09 -12.83 6.06
CA LEU A 133 -1.31 -14.01 5.69
C LEU A 133 0.09 -13.64 5.21
N ILE A 134 0.23 -12.57 4.42
CA ILE A 134 1.53 -12.04 4.01
C ILE A 134 2.34 -11.61 5.24
N ARG A 135 1.72 -10.88 6.18
CA ARG A 135 2.38 -10.46 7.43
C ARG A 135 2.79 -11.66 8.30
N LEU A 136 1.99 -12.73 8.36
CA LEU A 136 2.37 -13.96 9.06
C LEU A 136 3.59 -14.62 8.41
N ARG A 137 3.62 -14.69 7.07
CA ARG A 137 4.75 -15.25 6.32
C ARG A 137 6.02 -14.41 6.49
N GLU A 138 5.90 -13.09 6.55
CA GLU A 138 7.02 -12.18 6.82
C GLU A 138 7.60 -12.41 8.22
N ARG A 139 6.76 -12.74 9.22
CA ARG A 139 7.22 -13.08 10.58
C ARG A 139 7.93 -14.42 10.65
N SER A 140 7.45 -15.43 9.92
CA SER A 140 8.02 -16.78 9.98
C SER A 140 9.40 -16.89 9.31
N ARG A 141 9.76 -15.94 8.43
CA ARG A 141 11.05 -15.88 7.73
C ARG A 141 12.12 -15.08 8.49
N TRP A 142 11.83 -14.63 9.70
CA TRP A 142 12.80 -13.92 10.54
C TRP A 142 13.65 -14.96 11.28
N GLU A 143 14.86 -15.22 10.78
CA GLU A 143 15.91 -15.92 11.50
C GLU A 143 16.74 -14.88 12.29
N PRO A 144 17.03 -15.14 13.58
CA PRO A 144 17.54 -14.15 14.54
C PRO A 144 18.96 -13.64 14.26
#